data_AF-C2JW66-F1
#
_entry.id   AF-C2JW66-F1
#
_cell.length_a   1.000
_cell.length_b   1.000
_cell.length_c   1.000
_cell.angle_alpha   90.00
_cell.angle_beta   90.00
_cell.angle_gamma   90.00
#
_symmetry.space_group_name_H-M   'P 1'
#
loop_
_entity.id
_entity.type
_entity.pdbx_description
1 polymer ?
#
loop_
_entity_poly.entity_id
_entity_poly.type
_entity_poly.pdbx_seq_one_letter_code
_entity_poly.pdbx_strand_id
1 'polypeptide(L)'
;MLVQIADMQHNALLDGRICVRRRSKEVIMGSSSDLKDLLRERVATKYTIDDLKETGKKIRQAVPIENLGAVSKIDRDPVQFINSVEQNLIKSLLPMRHQRMGASQAAFFRGTAELMAYDLRQGEKSGINLLIDGDAHLQNFGFYASPERNLLFDLNDFDEAQINSFEFDIKRLLTSVYLLGDQQGFDSDDLDDLVQNDASIYRKTLRDLFKLGALDRFYQSTEVERLVQVIPGAEDSPLLAKFIKKATKRNNDSVIKKYTETNEAGHMRFKDDPPSSVHIDQTTYQAIYDGFTQYRKTTRPDILVLLSQYRITDIIHHSVGIGSFGTNCYLILLSGLGGSHLVLQVKEALPPRRELLPNMERMTLQQEVSQGQRIIAAQMILQKASDPFLGWFNMDNKSYYVRQFRDMKGSVDLDELSFPEFKYYTQITAYLLAMAHAQTPQAAVVTGYLDKHFDSAVQTWSKWYLNQVKADYSAFMRAVKQRVLA
;
A
#
# COMPACT_ATOMS: atom_id res chain seq x y z
N MET A 1 -27.75 -68.36 -17.26
CA MET A 1 -28.44 -69.04 -16.15
C MET A 1 -27.92 -68.45 -14.86
N LEU A 2 -28.56 -67.42 -14.30
CA LEU A 2 -29.69 -67.52 -13.35
C LEU A 2 -29.29 -68.20 -12.05
N VAL A 3 -29.10 -67.39 -10.99
CA VAL A 3 -29.87 -67.52 -9.75
C VAL A 3 -30.18 -66.09 -9.23
N GLN A 4 -31.44 -65.69 -9.41
CA GLN A 4 -32.16 -64.70 -8.61
C GLN A 4 -32.81 -65.40 -7.40
N ILE A 5 -33.29 -64.59 -6.44
CA ILE A 5 -34.45 -64.71 -5.51
C ILE A 5 -34.01 -64.02 -4.19
N ALA A 6 -34.69 -63.05 -3.57
CA ALA A 6 -36.00 -62.38 -3.65
C ALA A 6 -35.79 -60.93 -3.10
N ASP A 7 -36.43 -59.83 -3.46
CA ASP A 7 -37.80 -59.46 -3.87
C ASP A 7 -38.82 -59.29 -2.73
N MET A 8 -39.15 -58.03 -2.41
CA MET A 8 -40.47 -57.47 -2.01
C MET A 8 -40.27 -56.02 -1.49
N GLN A 9 -40.45 -55.00 -2.33
CA GLN A 9 -41.71 -54.29 -2.64
C GLN A 9 -42.21 -53.29 -1.57
N HIS A 10 -41.98 -52.00 -1.85
CA HIS A 10 -43.07 -51.03 -1.92
C HIS A 10 -42.75 -49.95 -2.97
N ASN A 11 -43.70 -49.71 -3.87
CA ASN A 11 -43.62 -48.83 -5.02
C ASN A 11 -44.87 -47.94 -5.03
N ALA A 12 -44.79 -46.82 -5.76
CA ALA A 12 -45.86 -45.88 -6.14
C ALA A 12 -46.11 -44.71 -5.14
N LEU A 13 -46.14 -43.43 -5.51
CA LEU A 13 -46.41 -42.77 -6.81
C LEU A 13 -45.63 -41.46 -7.02
N LEU A 14 -45.50 -41.16 -8.31
CA LEU A 14 -45.00 -39.97 -9.00
C LEU A 14 -45.48 -38.62 -8.42
N ASP A 15 -44.59 -37.63 -8.41
CA ASP A 15 -44.94 -36.36 -9.07
C ASP A 15 -43.70 -35.61 -9.59
N GLY A 16 -43.83 -35.06 -10.78
CA GLY A 16 -42.72 -34.56 -11.60
C GLY A 16 -42.07 -33.30 -11.04
N ARG A 17 -40.73 -33.23 -11.13
CA ARG A 17 -40.00 -31.97 -11.27
C ARG A 17 -38.67 -32.21 -11.97
N ILE A 18 -38.64 -31.72 -13.20
CA ILE A 18 -37.50 -31.52 -14.07
C ILE A 18 -36.28 -31.05 -13.25
N CYS A 19 -35.17 -31.80 -13.36
CA CYS A 19 -33.87 -31.40 -12.86
C CYS A 19 -33.41 -30.14 -13.60
N VAL A 20 -33.63 -28.97 -12.99
CA VAL A 20 -33.13 -27.69 -13.50
C VAL A 20 -31.63 -27.65 -13.27
N ARG A 21 -30.90 -27.68 -14.40
CA ARG A 21 -29.47 -27.38 -14.51
C ARG A 21 -29.09 -26.19 -13.63
N ARG A 22 -27.99 -26.35 -12.89
CA ARG A 22 -27.27 -25.28 -12.18
C ARG A 22 -27.21 -24.01 -13.04
N ARG A 23 -27.86 -22.93 -12.57
CA ARG A 23 -27.60 -21.58 -13.07
C ARG A 23 -26.12 -21.27 -12.83
N SER A 24 -25.41 -20.99 -13.91
CA SER A 24 -24.15 -20.25 -13.89
C SER A 24 -24.37 -18.96 -13.08
N LYS A 25 -23.71 -18.81 -11.93
CA LYS A 25 -23.56 -17.50 -11.31
C LYS A 25 -22.74 -16.66 -12.29
N GLU A 26 -23.35 -15.65 -12.91
CA GLU A 26 -22.58 -14.60 -13.58
C GLU A 26 -21.68 -13.97 -12.51
N VAL A 27 -20.37 -14.20 -12.62
CA VAL A 27 -19.38 -13.47 -11.82
C VAL A 27 -19.38 -12.05 -12.35
N ILE A 28 -19.90 -11.12 -11.56
CA ILE A 28 -19.88 -9.68 -11.90
C ILE A 28 -18.41 -9.27 -12.00
N MET A 29 -17.99 -8.74 -13.15
CA MET A 29 -16.62 -8.27 -13.34
C MET A 29 -16.33 -7.12 -12.38
N GLY A 30 -15.15 -7.17 -11.73
CA GLY A 30 -14.80 -6.25 -10.64
C GLY A 30 -15.17 -6.76 -9.24
N SER A 31 -15.72 -7.97 -9.11
CA SER A 31 -15.97 -8.61 -7.80
C SER A 31 -14.83 -9.49 -7.29
N SER A 32 -13.79 -9.74 -8.11
CA SER A 32 -12.62 -10.51 -7.65
C SER A 32 -12.02 -9.85 -6.42
N SER A 33 -11.55 -10.67 -5.49
CA SER A 33 -10.88 -10.25 -4.25
C SER A 33 -9.45 -10.79 -4.16
N ASP A 34 -8.95 -11.51 -5.18
CA ASP A 34 -7.62 -12.12 -5.20
C ASP A 34 -6.79 -11.59 -6.39
N LEU A 35 -5.57 -11.16 -6.08
CA LEU A 35 -4.58 -10.71 -7.06
C LEU A 35 -4.26 -11.79 -8.10
N LYS A 36 -4.28 -13.08 -7.73
CA LYS A 36 -4.02 -14.18 -8.68
C LYS A 36 -5.07 -14.26 -9.78
N ASP A 37 -6.31 -13.94 -9.47
CA ASP A 37 -7.39 -13.92 -10.46
C ASP A 37 -7.21 -12.75 -11.42
N LEU A 38 -6.84 -11.57 -10.89
CA LEU A 38 -6.51 -10.39 -11.71
C LEU A 38 -5.38 -10.70 -12.70
N LEU A 39 -4.33 -11.41 -12.25
CA LEU A 39 -3.17 -11.77 -13.09
C LEU A 39 -3.49 -12.82 -14.16
N ARG A 40 -4.55 -13.62 -14.00
CA ARG A 40 -4.96 -14.66 -14.96
C ARG A 40 -6.04 -14.21 -15.93
N GLU A 41 -6.81 -13.18 -15.57
CA GLU A 41 -7.96 -12.74 -16.35
C GLU A 41 -7.55 -12.06 -17.67
N ARG A 42 -8.04 -12.59 -18.80
CA ARG A 42 -7.86 -12.00 -20.13
C ARG A 42 -9.02 -11.05 -20.47
N VAL A 43 -9.03 -9.86 -19.88
CA VAL A 43 -10.14 -8.89 -20.00
C VAL A 43 -10.49 -8.56 -21.46
N ALA A 44 -9.49 -8.30 -22.30
CA ALA A 44 -9.70 -7.91 -23.71
C ALA A 44 -10.38 -8.99 -24.59
N THR A 45 -10.43 -10.24 -24.13
CA THR A 45 -11.15 -11.31 -24.87
C THR A 45 -12.65 -11.30 -24.62
N LYS A 46 -13.10 -10.60 -23.57
CA LYS A 46 -14.49 -10.65 -23.10
C LYS A 46 -15.20 -9.29 -23.18
N TYR A 47 -14.46 -8.19 -23.08
CA TYR A 47 -15.04 -6.86 -22.90
C TYR A 47 -14.27 -5.77 -23.63
N THR A 48 -15.01 -4.80 -24.15
CA THR A 48 -14.48 -3.50 -24.60
C THR A 48 -14.44 -2.49 -23.44
N ILE A 49 -13.77 -1.36 -23.63
CA ILE A 49 -13.79 -0.26 -22.65
C ILE A 49 -15.22 0.26 -22.45
N ASP A 50 -16.04 0.29 -23.50
CA ASP A 50 -17.41 0.80 -23.41
C ASP A 50 -18.31 -0.19 -22.64
N ASP A 51 -18.11 -1.51 -22.79
CA ASP A 51 -18.80 -2.52 -21.95
C ASP A 51 -18.49 -2.33 -20.46
N LEU A 52 -17.22 -2.02 -20.15
CA LEU A 52 -16.77 -1.75 -18.78
C LEU A 52 -17.42 -0.46 -18.23
N LYS A 53 -17.47 0.60 -19.04
CA LYS A 53 -18.13 1.86 -18.65
C LYS A 53 -19.63 1.67 -18.44
N GLU A 54 -20.32 0.91 -19.29
CA GLU A 54 -21.73 0.58 -19.10
C GLU A 54 -21.95 -0.25 -17.82
N THR A 55 -21.02 -1.15 -17.49
CA THR A 55 -21.04 -1.86 -16.20
C THR A 55 -20.96 -0.87 -15.04
N GLY A 56 -20.07 0.12 -15.10
CA GLY A 56 -19.96 1.18 -14.10
C GLY A 56 -21.25 1.99 -13.95
N LYS A 57 -21.89 2.35 -15.07
CA LYS A 57 -23.19 3.04 -15.05
C LYS A 57 -24.29 2.21 -14.39
N LYS A 58 -24.34 0.90 -14.64
CA LYS A 58 -25.29 -0.02 -13.98
C LYS A 58 -25.02 -0.11 -12.48
N ILE A 59 -23.76 -0.19 -12.07
CA ILE A 59 -23.40 -0.19 -10.64
C ILE A 59 -23.84 1.11 -9.98
N ARG A 60 -23.67 2.27 -10.63
CA ARG A 60 -24.16 3.56 -10.12
C ARG A 60 -25.67 3.63 -9.95
N GLN A 61 -26.44 2.95 -10.80
CA GLN A 61 -27.90 2.86 -10.60
C GLN A 61 -28.27 2.04 -9.37
N ALA A 62 -27.49 1.01 -9.04
CA ALA A 62 -27.70 0.15 -7.88
C ALA A 62 -27.15 0.77 -6.57
N VAL A 63 -25.99 1.44 -6.66
CA VAL A 63 -25.29 2.12 -5.57
C VAL A 63 -25.01 3.56 -6.01
N PRO A 64 -25.96 4.49 -5.79
CA PRO A 64 -25.78 5.91 -6.12
C PRO A 64 -24.49 6.48 -5.52
N ILE A 65 -23.88 7.44 -6.21
CA ILE A 65 -22.60 8.04 -5.79
C ILE A 65 -22.72 8.72 -4.42
N GLU A 66 -23.88 9.32 -4.16
CA GLU A 66 -24.21 10.01 -2.91
C GLU A 66 -24.09 9.07 -1.70
N ASN A 67 -24.36 7.77 -1.90
CA ASN A 67 -24.17 6.76 -0.84
C ASN A 67 -22.70 6.64 -0.43
N LEU A 68 -21.74 6.92 -1.31
CA LEU A 68 -20.33 6.93 -0.93
C LEU A 68 -19.99 8.08 0.04
N GLY A 69 -20.84 9.11 0.10
CA GLY A 69 -20.78 10.17 1.11
C GLY A 69 -21.48 9.82 2.43
N ALA A 70 -22.24 8.73 2.48
CA ALA A 70 -22.99 8.35 3.67
C ALA A 70 -22.06 7.94 4.81
N VAL A 71 -22.41 8.38 6.02
CA VAL A 71 -21.67 8.09 7.25
C VAL A 71 -22.35 6.96 8.00
N SER A 72 -21.59 5.95 8.38
CA SER A 72 -22.08 4.82 9.17
C SER A 72 -21.74 5.01 10.63
N LYS A 73 -22.58 4.48 11.52
CA LYS A 73 -22.21 4.40 12.94
C LYS A 73 -21.00 3.47 13.07
N ILE A 74 -19.90 4.00 13.59
CA ILE A 74 -18.71 3.22 13.91
C ILE A 74 -18.84 2.72 15.35
N ASP A 75 -18.87 1.40 15.52
CA ASP A 75 -19.01 0.73 16.82
C ASP A 75 -17.86 -0.26 17.00
N ARG A 76 -16.66 0.29 17.23
CA ARG A 76 -15.42 -0.46 17.52
C ARG A 76 -14.56 0.28 18.53
N ASP A 77 -13.82 -0.48 19.34
CA ASP A 77 -12.78 0.08 20.20
C ASP A 77 -11.45 0.18 19.42
N PRO A 78 -10.93 1.40 19.15
CA PRO A 78 -9.65 1.56 18.46
C PRO A 78 -8.49 0.92 19.24
N VAL A 79 -8.54 0.89 20.58
CA VAL A 79 -7.48 0.31 21.42
C VAL A 79 -7.43 -1.21 21.27
N GLN A 80 -8.59 -1.87 21.21
CA GLN A 80 -8.67 -3.31 20.96
C GLN A 80 -8.10 -3.69 19.58
N PHE A 81 -8.36 -2.86 18.57
CA PHE A 81 -7.87 -3.07 17.21
C PHE A 81 -6.35 -2.90 17.14
N ILE A 82 -5.83 -1.82 17.71
CA ILE A 82 -4.38 -1.59 17.83
C ILE A 82 -3.70 -2.76 18.54
N ASN A 83 -4.25 -3.22 19.67
CA ASN A 83 -3.73 -4.37 20.40
C ASN A 83 -3.68 -5.65 19.56
N SER A 84 -4.66 -5.86 18.68
CA SER A 84 -4.71 -7.05 17.82
C SER A 84 -3.64 -7.05 16.74
N VAL A 85 -3.30 -5.87 16.21
CA VAL A 85 -2.13 -5.69 15.33
C VAL A 85 -0.83 -5.87 16.13
N GLU A 86 -0.71 -5.23 17.29
CA GLU A 86 0.50 -5.21 18.12
C GLU A 86 0.89 -6.58 18.69
N GLN A 87 -0.03 -7.53 18.78
CA GLN A 87 0.27 -8.94 19.10
C GLN A 87 1.21 -9.61 18.11
N ASN A 88 1.30 -9.10 16.88
CA ASN A 88 2.15 -9.62 15.82
C ASN A 88 3.46 -8.83 15.68
N LEU A 89 3.71 -7.86 16.56
CA LEU A 89 4.88 -6.99 16.53
C LEU A 89 5.88 -7.34 17.65
N ILE A 90 7.12 -6.91 17.47
CA ILE A 90 8.20 -7.03 18.44
C ILE A 90 7.86 -6.19 19.67
N LYS A 91 7.54 -6.87 20.78
CA LYS A 91 7.03 -6.26 22.02
C LYS A 91 7.94 -5.17 22.58
N SER A 92 9.26 -5.35 22.52
CA SER A 92 10.22 -4.37 23.04
C SER A 92 10.22 -3.03 22.27
N LEU A 93 9.62 -2.99 21.07
CA LEU A 93 9.52 -1.78 20.25
C LEU A 93 8.18 -1.05 20.39
N LEU A 94 7.19 -1.64 21.07
CA LEU A 94 5.85 -1.05 21.23
C LEU A 94 5.87 0.33 21.91
N PRO A 95 6.65 0.59 22.98
CA PRO A 95 6.69 1.91 23.60
C PRO A 95 7.15 3.02 22.62
N MET A 96 8.15 2.72 21.79
CA MET A 96 8.61 3.65 20.74
C MET A 96 7.60 3.80 19.61
N ARG A 97 6.89 2.71 19.26
CA ARG A 97 5.79 2.75 18.30
C ARG A 97 4.70 3.72 18.77
N HIS A 98 4.27 3.58 20.03
CA HIS A 98 3.25 4.45 20.60
C HIS A 98 3.70 5.90 20.67
N GLN A 99 4.97 6.16 21.03
CA GLN A 99 5.54 7.51 21.00
C GLN A 99 5.46 8.12 19.59
N ARG A 100 5.82 7.35 18.54
CA ARG A 100 5.77 7.82 17.15
C ARG A 100 4.34 8.08 16.67
N MET A 101 3.40 7.20 16.99
CA MET A 101 1.98 7.41 16.66
C MET A 101 1.38 8.57 17.46
N GLY A 102 1.80 8.74 18.70
CA GLY A 102 1.34 9.81 19.59
C GLY A 102 1.80 11.20 19.18
N ALA A 103 2.75 11.31 18.23
CA ALA A 103 3.33 12.59 17.82
C ALA A 103 2.31 13.54 17.17
N SER A 104 1.34 13.01 16.42
CA SER A 104 0.23 13.80 15.86
C SER A 104 -0.93 12.90 15.40
N GLN A 105 -2.08 13.49 15.09
CA GLN A 105 -3.22 12.77 14.51
C GLN A 105 -2.88 12.15 13.15
N ALA A 106 -2.10 12.84 12.32
CA ALA A 106 -1.61 12.32 11.05
C ALA A 106 -0.65 11.12 11.25
N ALA A 107 0.24 11.19 12.25
CA ALA A 107 1.13 10.09 12.60
C ALA A 107 0.35 8.86 13.11
N PHE A 108 -0.68 9.08 13.93
CA PHE A 108 -1.61 8.04 14.37
C PHE A 108 -2.34 7.40 13.20
N PHE A 109 -2.94 8.20 12.31
CA PHE A 109 -3.68 7.71 11.14
C PHE A 109 -2.85 6.79 10.24
N ARG A 110 -1.58 7.13 10.02
CA ARG A 110 -0.59 6.32 9.30
C ARG A 110 -0.20 5.04 10.06
N GLY A 111 -0.26 5.07 11.39
CA GLY A 111 0.02 3.92 12.25
C GLY A 111 -1.15 2.94 12.38
N THR A 112 -2.36 3.30 11.93
CA THR A 112 -3.59 2.56 12.20
C THR A 112 -4.47 2.39 10.95
N ALA A 113 -3.89 1.94 9.84
CA ALA A 113 -4.62 1.75 8.57
C ALA A 113 -5.82 0.79 8.72
N GLU A 114 -5.72 -0.18 9.63
CA GLU A 114 -6.75 -1.18 9.93
C GLU A 114 -8.07 -0.59 10.43
N LEU A 115 -8.03 0.54 11.14
CA LEU A 115 -9.22 1.19 11.69
C LEU A 115 -10.14 1.64 10.55
N MET A 116 -9.58 2.40 9.60
CA MET A 116 -10.32 2.88 8.44
C MET A 116 -10.70 1.76 7.49
N ALA A 117 -9.81 0.77 7.30
CA ALA A 117 -10.12 -0.39 6.49
C ALA A 117 -11.33 -1.17 7.04
N TYR A 118 -11.50 -1.25 8.36
CA TYR A 118 -12.68 -1.85 8.98
C TYR A 118 -13.94 -1.00 8.76
N ASP A 119 -13.87 0.31 9.04
CA ASP A 119 -15.03 1.20 8.97
C ASP A 119 -15.60 1.29 7.55
N LEU A 120 -14.72 1.39 6.55
CA LEU A 120 -15.10 1.38 5.14
C LEU A 120 -15.78 0.06 4.72
N ARG A 121 -15.50 -1.07 5.39
CA ARG A 121 -16.22 -2.32 5.12
C ARG A 121 -17.63 -2.32 5.69
N GLN A 122 -17.86 -1.62 6.80
CA GLN A 122 -19.19 -1.50 7.42
C GLN A 122 -20.08 -0.49 6.68
N GLY A 123 -19.48 0.47 5.98
CA GLY A 123 -20.19 1.46 5.20
C GLY A 123 -20.61 1.03 3.79
N GLU A 124 -21.32 1.94 3.15
CA GLU A 124 -21.69 1.87 1.73
C GLU A 124 -20.43 1.91 0.85
N LYS A 125 -20.40 1.00 -0.13
CA LYS A 125 -19.30 0.84 -1.09
C LYS A 125 -19.82 0.46 -2.46
N SER A 126 -19.14 0.93 -3.49
CA SER A 126 -19.41 0.65 -4.89
C SER A 126 -19.27 -0.84 -5.22
N GLY A 127 -18.37 -1.54 -4.51
CA GLY A 127 -17.99 -2.91 -4.81
C GLY A 127 -17.16 -3.04 -6.10
N ILE A 128 -16.68 -1.93 -6.67
CA ILE A 128 -15.80 -1.93 -7.84
C ILE A 128 -14.36 -2.13 -7.37
N ASN A 129 -13.91 -3.38 -7.38
CA ASN A 129 -12.59 -3.70 -6.86
C ASN A 129 -11.49 -3.43 -7.88
N LEU A 130 -10.45 -2.75 -7.42
CA LEU A 130 -9.16 -2.59 -8.09
C LEU A 130 -8.06 -3.20 -7.24
N LEU A 131 -6.86 -3.37 -7.81
CA LEU A 131 -5.68 -3.39 -6.96
C LEU A 131 -5.48 -1.98 -6.41
N ILE A 132 -5.60 -1.85 -5.09
CA ILE A 132 -5.41 -0.61 -4.33
C ILE A 132 -4.12 -0.70 -3.50
N ASP A 133 -3.57 0.45 -3.12
CA ASP A 133 -2.45 0.59 -2.19
C ASP A 133 -2.85 0.18 -0.76
N GLY A 134 -4.08 0.47 -0.36
CA GLY A 134 -4.62 0.15 0.96
C GLY A 134 -4.15 1.10 2.08
N ASP A 135 -3.08 1.87 1.87
CA ASP A 135 -2.55 2.87 2.80
C ASP A 135 -2.30 4.24 2.12
N ALA A 136 -3.08 4.57 1.07
CA ALA A 136 -2.88 5.77 0.28
C ALA A 136 -3.12 7.05 1.11
N HIS A 137 -2.05 7.69 1.56
CA HIS A 137 -2.07 8.96 2.30
C HIS A 137 -0.95 9.89 1.79
N LEU A 138 -1.04 11.20 2.04
CA LEU A 138 -0.07 12.19 1.53
C LEU A 138 1.39 11.79 1.81
N GLN A 139 1.69 11.29 3.02
CA GLN A 139 3.04 10.86 3.38
C GLN A 139 3.49 9.50 2.79
N ASN A 140 2.66 8.82 1.98
CA ASN A 140 3.00 7.56 1.28
C ASN A 140 3.53 7.83 -0.15
N PHE A 141 3.68 9.11 -0.51
CA PHE A 141 4.30 9.52 -1.77
C PHE A 141 5.70 10.07 -1.54
N GLY A 142 6.61 9.85 -2.47
CA GLY A 142 7.98 10.33 -2.33
C GLY A 142 8.87 9.99 -3.50
N PHE A 143 10.11 10.48 -3.38
CA PHE A 143 11.08 10.45 -4.45
C PHE A 143 11.93 9.19 -4.41
N TYR A 144 12.30 8.68 -5.58
CA TYR A 144 13.25 7.60 -5.74
C TYR A 144 13.82 7.60 -7.17
N ALA A 145 14.87 6.81 -7.41
CA ALA A 145 15.51 6.68 -8.72
C ALA A 145 14.81 5.63 -9.58
N SER A 146 14.61 5.93 -10.88
CA SER A 146 14.37 4.88 -11.88
C SER A 146 15.64 4.03 -12.08
N PRO A 147 15.53 2.84 -12.72
CA PRO A 147 16.71 2.07 -13.12
C PRO A 147 17.72 2.86 -13.97
N GLU A 148 17.23 3.79 -14.81
CA GLU A 148 18.01 4.71 -15.64
C GLU A 148 18.54 5.92 -14.86
N ARG A 149 18.27 5.99 -13.55
CA ARG A 149 18.68 7.06 -12.61
C ARG A 149 17.93 8.39 -12.78
N ASN A 150 16.77 8.38 -13.42
CA ASN A 150 15.88 9.54 -13.44
C ASN A 150 15.17 9.68 -12.09
N LEU A 151 14.91 10.92 -11.65
CA LEU A 151 14.20 11.18 -10.41
C LEU A 151 12.68 11.06 -10.62
N LEU A 152 12.07 10.11 -9.93
CA LEU A 152 10.63 9.85 -9.96
C LEU A 152 9.97 10.31 -8.66
N PHE A 153 8.67 10.56 -8.70
CA PHE A 153 7.82 10.80 -7.52
C PHE A 153 6.53 9.97 -7.65
N ASP A 154 6.32 9.02 -6.75
CA ASP A 154 5.22 8.03 -6.83
C ASP A 154 4.88 7.48 -5.42
N LEU A 155 3.93 6.54 -5.34
CA LEU A 155 3.66 5.72 -4.16
C LEU A 155 4.91 4.95 -3.69
N ASN A 156 5.08 4.76 -2.37
CA ASN A 156 6.32 4.25 -1.77
C ASN A 156 6.20 3.02 -0.85
N ASP A 157 5.04 2.79 -0.23
CA ASP A 157 4.81 1.70 0.70
C ASP A 157 3.56 0.92 0.28
N PHE A 158 3.72 -0.39 0.07
CA PHE A 158 2.71 -1.28 -0.50
C PHE A 158 2.37 -2.43 0.45
N ASP A 159 2.76 -2.31 1.73
CA ASP A 159 2.52 -3.35 2.75
C ASP A 159 1.02 -3.71 2.85
N GLU A 160 0.11 -2.75 2.65
CA GLU A 160 -1.35 -2.93 2.70
C GLU A 160 -2.03 -3.25 1.35
N ALA A 161 -1.25 -3.34 0.26
CA ALA A 161 -1.81 -3.39 -1.09
C ALA A 161 -2.61 -4.66 -1.38
N GLN A 162 -3.80 -4.52 -1.93
CA GLN A 162 -4.74 -5.62 -2.07
C GLN A 162 -5.85 -5.33 -3.07
N ILE A 163 -6.62 -6.35 -3.45
CA ILE A 163 -7.82 -6.15 -4.25
C ILE A 163 -8.96 -5.67 -3.33
N ASN A 164 -9.46 -4.47 -3.55
CA ASN A 164 -10.56 -3.90 -2.77
C ASN A 164 -11.22 -2.73 -3.52
N SER A 165 -12.33 -2.20 -3.00
CA SER A 165 -13.07 -1.11 -3.63
C SER A 165 -12.20 0.14 -3.77
N PHE A 166 -12.16 0.72 -4.97
CA PHE A 166 -11.26 1.84 -5.31
C PHE A 166 -11.41 3.04 -4.37
N GLU A 167 -12.62 3.26 -3.84
CA GLU A 167 -12.91 4.40 -3.00
C GLU A 167 -12.19 4.35 -1.64
N PHE A 168 -11.62 3.21 -1.25
CA PHE A 168 -10.87 3.08 0.00
C PHE A 168 -9.62 3.95 -0.01
N ASP A 169 -8.84 3.89 -1.09
CA ASP A 169 -7.60 4.67 -1.23
C ASP A 169 -7.88 6.16 -1.36
N ILE A 170 -8.83 6.57 -2.22
CA ILE A 170 -9.11 8.00 -2.41
C ILE A 170 -9.71 8.62 -1.14
N LYS A 171 -10.59 7.91 -0.41
CA LYS A 171 -11.08 8.39 0.89
C LYS A 171 -9.93 8.51 1.90
N ARG A 172 -8.99 7.56 1.90
CA ARG A 172 -7.83 7.59 2.78
C ARG A 172 -6.90 8.76 2.46
N LEU A 173 -6.68 9.01 1.17
CA LEU A 173 -5.85 10.11 0.69
C LEU A 173 -6.46 11.45 1.10
N LEU A 174 -7.73 11.68 0.79
CA LEU A 174 -8.43 12.93 1.09
C LEU A 174 -8.59 13.18 2.59
N THR A 175 -8.79 12.12 3.39
CA THR A 175 -8.75 12.24 4.87
C THR A 175 -7.38 12.73 5.35
N SER A 176 -6.29 12.26 4.74
CA SER A 176 -4.95 12.73 5.10
C SER A 176 -4.68 14.18 4.70
N VAL A 177 -5.32 14.69 3.63
CA VAL A 177 -5.30 16.12 3.27
C VAL A 177 -5.89 16.95 4.41
N TYR A 178 -7.06 16.55 4.92
CA TYR A 178 -7.67 17.21 6.07
C TYR A 178 -6.82 17.16 7.33
N LEU A 179 -6.28 15.98 7.68
CA LEU A 179 -5.47 15.81 8.89
C LEU A 179 -4.23 16.71 8.89
N LEU A 180 -3.54 16.77 7.76
CA LEU A 180 -2.32 17.55 7.63
C LEU A 180 -2.61 19.04 7.44
N GLY A 181 -3.69 19.40 6.73
CA GLY A 181 -4.13 20.79 6.62
C GLY A 181 -4.60 21.39 7.96
N ASP A 182 -5.35 20.62 8.75
CA ASP A 182 -5.78 20.99 10.11
C ASP A 182 -4.58 21.13 11.06
N GLN A 183 -3.58 20.24 10.94
CA GLN A 183 -2.32 20.33 11.70
C GLN A 183 -1.54 21.61 11.37
N GLN A 184 -1.58 22.07 10.12
CA GLN A 184 -0.93 23.30 9.66
C GLN A 184 -1.76 24.57 9.93
N GLY A 185 -3.01 24.43 10.38
CA GLY A 185 -3.90 25.56 10.65
C GLY A 185 -4.38 26.26 9.38
N PHE A 186 -4.49 25.55 8.25
CA PHE A 186 -5.12 26.10 7.05
C PHE A 186 -6.63 26.28 7.24
N ASP A 187 -7.20 27.24 6.50
CA ASP A 187 -8.62 27.55 6.57
C ASP A 187 -9.49 26.34 6.14
N SER A 188 -10.59 26.11 6.84
CA SER A 188 -11.41 24.92 6.62
C SER A 188 -12.19 24.95 5.31
N ASP A 189 -12.58 26.14 4.84
CA ASP A 189 -13.34 26.29 3.60
C ASP A 189 -12.37 26.13 2.40
N ASP A 190 -11.16 26.68 2.52
CA ASP A 190 -10.07 26.45 1.56
C ASP A 190 -9.71 24.95 1.44
N LEU A 191 -9.70 24.22 2.56
CA LEU A 191 -9.48 22.75 2.56
C LEU A 191 -10.64 21.99 1.93
N ASP A 192 -11.89 22.44 2.10
CA ASP A 192 -13.05 21.82 1.46
C ASP A 192 -12.99 21.93 -0.07
N ASP A 193 -12.66 23.12 -0.57
CA ASP A 193 -12.47 23.37 -1.99
C ASP A 193 -11.29 22.57 -2.56
N LEU A 194 -10.19 22.48 -1.80
CA LEU A 194 -9.02 21.69 -2.18
C LEU A 194 -9.36 20.21 -2.32
N VAL A 195 -10.02 19.62 -1.33
CA VAL A 195 -10.36 18.18 -1.31
C VAL A 195 -11.34 17.82 -2.42
N GLN A 196 -12.34 18.66 -2.71
CA GLN A 196 -13.23 18.46 -3.86
C GLN A 196 -12.45 18.52 -5.18
N ASN A 197 -11.52 19.48 -5.30
CA ASN A 197 -10.69 19.60 -6.49
C ASN A 197 -9.78 18.37 -6.69
N ASP A 198 -9.16 17.86 -5.62
CA ASP A 198 -8.31 16.67 -5.65
C ASP A 198 -9.11 15.43 -6.08
N ALA A 199 -10.34 15.25 -5.56
CA ALA A 199 -11.26 14.21 -6.03
C ALA A 199 -11.60 14.36 -7.52
N SER A 200 -11.82 15.59 -7.99
CA SER A 200 -12.04 15.90 -9.41
C SER A 200 -10.81 15.53 -10.27
N ILE A 201 -9.60 15.82 -9.80
CA ILE A 201 -8.35 15.47 -10.50
C ILE A 201 -8.25 13.95 -10.64
N TYR A 202 -8.45 13.21 -9.55
CA TYR A 202 -8.45 11.75 -9.57
C TYR A 202 -9.42 11.19 -10.63
N ARG A 203 -10.68 11.65 -10.58
CA ARG A 203 -11.75 11.22 -11.50
C ARG A 203 -11.45 11.56 -12.96
N LYS A 204 -11.01 12.80 -13.24
CA LYS A 204 -10.69 13.25 -14.60
C LYS A 204 -9.48 12.51 -15.15
N THR A 205 -8.45 12.32 -14.34
CA THR A 205 -7.22 11.60 -14.72
C THR A 205 -7.53 10.15 -15.10
N LEU A 206 -8.31 9.43 -14.29
CA LEU A 206 -8.75 8.08 -14.64
C LEU A 206 -9.48 8.05 -15.99
N ARG A 207 -10.47 8.93 -16.17
CA ARG A 207 -11.22 9.01 -17.44
C ARG A 207 -10.31 9.29 -18.62
N ASP A 208 -9.34 10.18 -18.48
CA ASP A 208 -8.45 10.60 -19.56
C ASP A 208 -7.41 9.51 -19.89
N LEU A 209 -6.89 8.79 -18.89
CA LEU A 209 -6.03 7.63 -19.11
C LEU A 209 -6.73 6.55 -19.94
N PHE A 210 -8.02 6.29 -19.71
CA PHE A 210 -8.80 5.31 -20.49
C PHE A 210 -9.20 5.79 -21.89
N LYS A 211 -8.75 6.98 -22.32
CA LYS A 211 -8.74 7.37 -23.75
C LYS A 211 -7.49 6.83 -24.48
N LEU A 212 -6.44 6.49 -23.74
CA LEU A 212 -5.19 5.94 -24.27
C LEU A 212 -5.28 4.41 -24.42
N GLY A 213 -4.43 3.85 -25.28
CA GLY A 213 -4.21 2.41 -25.35
C GLY A 213 -3.62 1.85 -24.04
N ALA A 214 -3.80 0.56 -23.77
CA ALA A 214 -3.26 -0.06 -22.55
C ALA A 214 -1.74 0.08 -22.45
N LEU A 215 -1.04 0.01 -23.59
CA LEU A 215 0.41 0.18 -23.67
C LEU A 215 0.84 1.62 -23.35
N ASP A 216 0.13 2.60 -23.89
CA ASP A 216 0.41 4.03 -23.62
C ASP A 216 0.12 4.39 -22.16
N ARG A 217 -0.93 3.79 -21.56
CA ARG A 217 -1.20 3.91 -20.12
C ARG A 217 -0.08 3.31 -19.28
N PHE A 218 0.46 2.16 -19.69
CA PHE A 218 1.56 1.49 -18.99
C PHE A 218 2.82 2.37 -18.99
N TYR A 219 3.20 2.93 -20.14
CA TYR A 219 4.39 3.78 -20.30
C TYR A 219 4.28 5.24 -19.83
N GLN A 220 3.16 5.64 -19.21
CA GLN A 220 3.08 6.95 -18.57
C GLN A 220 4.20 7.12 -17.52
N SER A 221 4.86 8.28 -17.55
CA SER A 221 6.01 8.58 -16.69
C SER A 221 5.61 9.38 -15.44
N THR A 222 6.27 9.09 -14.33
CA THR A 222 6.21 9.85 -13.05
C THR A 222 7.50 10.63 -12.79
N GLU A 223 8.28 10.90 -13.85
CA GLU A 223 9.43 11.79 -13.77
C GLU A 223 9.00 13.16 -13.26
N VAL A 224 9.72 13.65 -12.26
CA VAL A 224 9.38 14.88 -11.55
C VAL A 224 9.22 16.06 -12.50
N GLU A 225 10.12 16.21 -13.48
CA GLU A 225 10.08 17.30 -14.46
C GLU A 225 8.79 17.30 -15.30
N ARG A 226 8.20 16.13 -15.55
CA ARG A 226 6.93 16.00 -16.30
C ARG A 226 5.73 16.24 -15.41
N LEU A 227 5.74 15.75 -14.17
CA LEU A 227 4.59 15.87 -13.25
C LEU A 227 4.19 17.33 -13.01
N VAL A 228 5.16 18.23 -12.99
CA VAL A 228 4.96 19.66 -12.78
C VAL A 228 4.22 20.31 -13.93
N GLN A 229 4.44 19.82 -15.15
CA GLN A 229 3.78 20.34 -16.34
C GLN A 229 2.32 19.87 -16.44
N VAL A 230 1.93 18.85 -15.67
CA VAL A 230 0.58 18.27 -15.70
C VAL A 230 -0.39 19.02 -14.78
N ILE A 231 0.13 19.70 -13.74
CA ILE A 231 -0.68 20.45 -12.78
C ILE A 231 -0.48 21.96 -13.01
N PRO A 232 -1.49 22.69 -13.53
CA PRO A 232 -1.37 24.11 -13.83
C PRO A 232 -0.93 24.94 -12.61
N GLY A 233 0.11 25.77 -12.78
CA GLY A 233 0.67 26.63 -11.73
C GLY A 233 1.74 25.98 -10.86
N ALA A 234 1.97 24.66 -11.00
CA ALA A 234 3.03 23.98 -10.27
C ALA A 234 4.43 24.31 -10.81
N GLU A 235 4.53 24.77 -12.07
CA GLU A 235 5.77 25.16 -12.77
C GLU A 235 6.57 26.26 -12.08
N ASP A 236 5.90 27.16 -11.38
CA ASP A 236 6.53 28.28 -10.67
C ASP A 236 6.88 27.93 -9.22
N SER A 237 6.67 26.68 -8.78
CA SER A 237 6.87 26.28 -7.39
C SER A 237 8.36 26.06 -7.04
N PRO A 238 8.97 26.92 -6.20
CA PRO A 238 10.36 26.74 -5.76
C PRO A 238 10.56 25.49 -4.89
N LEU A 239 9.46 24.96 -4.37
CA LEU A 239 9.38 23.76 -3.54
C LEU A 239 9.96 22.53 -4.23
N LEU A 240 9.61 22.34 -5.49
CA LEU A 240 9.98 21.15 -6.23
C LEU A 240 11.49 21.12 -6.50
N ALA A 241 12.08 22.26 -6.83
CA ALA A 241 13.52 22.41 -6.96
C ALA A 241 14.26 22.08 -5.64
N LYS A 242 13.71 22.50 -4.49
CA LYS A 242 14.24 22.15 -3.16
C LYS A 242 14.19 20.64 -2.91
N PHE A 243 13.10 19.97 -3.29
CA PHE A 243 12.97 18.51 -3.12
C PHE A 243 13.85 17.69 -4.06
N ILE A 244 13.94 18.08 -5.34
CA ILE A 244 14.84 17.46 -6.31
C ILE A 244 16.29 17.50 -5.79
N LYS A 245 16.73 18.66 -5.29
CA LYS A 245 18.07 18.84 -4.71
C LYS A 245 18.32 18.00 -3.45
N LYS A 246 17.29 17.73 -2.64
CA LYS A 246 17.39 16.91 -1.41
C LYS A 246 17.41 15.41 -1.73
N ALA A 247 16.60 14.96 -2.69
CA ALA A 247 16.52 13.56 -3.09
C ALA A 247 17.81 13.08 -3.77
N THR A 248 18.39 13.90 -4.65
CA THR A 248 19.65 13.60 -5.37
C THR A 248 20.86 13.39 -4.45
N LYS A 249 20.87 13.96 -3.24
CA LYS A 249 21.96 13.80 -2.26
C LYS A 249 21.89 12.50 -1.45
N ARG A 250 20.76 11.78 -1.48
CA ARG A 250 20.55 10.57 -0.68
C ARG A 250 20.85 9.33 -1.52
N ASN A 251 22.12 9.07 -1.83
CA ASN A 251 22.54 7.89 -2.60
C ASN A 251 23.17 6.82 -1.69
N ASN A 252 23.56 5.70 -2.27
CA ASN A 252 24.21 4.58 -1.58
C ASN A 252 25.43 5.02 -0.73
N ASP A 253 26.28 5.91 -1.23
CA ASP A 253 27.44 6.42 -0.48
C ASP A 253 27.03 7.16 0.81
N SER A 254 25.93 7.92 0.75
CA SER A 254 25.38 8.61 1.92
C SER A 254 24.88 7.64 2.99
N VAL A 255 24.33 6.49 2.56
CA VAL A 255 23.89 5.42 3.46
C VAL A 255 25.11 4.79 4.13
N ILE A 256 26.10 4.37 3.36
CA ILE A 256 27.34 3.78 3.87
C ILE A 256 27.96 4.72 4.91
N LYS A 257 28.28 5.96 4.55
CA LYS A 257 28.91 6.93 5.46
C LYS A 257 28.13 7.12 6.78
N LYS A 258 26.80 7.11 6.71
CA LYS A 258 25.95 7.34 7.88
C LYS A 258 25.84 6.10 8.77
N TYR A 259 25.60 4.93 8.18
CA TYR A 259 25.18 3.73 8.89
C TYR A 259 26.31 2.75 9.19
N THR A 260 27.49 2.91 8.58
CA THR A 260 28.59 1.98 8.77
C THR A 260 29.81 2.61 9.42
N GLU A 261 30.66 1.75 9.96
CA GLU A 261 32.01 2.03 10.49
C GLU A 261 32.97 0.93 10.04
N THR A 262 34.26 1.17 10.21
CA THR A 262 35.31 0.17 9.97
C THR A 262 35.68 -0.47 11.29
N ASN A 263 35.62 -1.80 11.36
CA ASN A 263 36.03 -2.55 12.55
C ASN A 263 37.56 -2.66 12.66
N GLU A 264 38.03 -3.22 13.78
CA GLU A 264 39.47 -3.41 14.05
C GLU A 264 40.19 -4.26 13.00
N ALA A 265 39.47 -5.16 12.33
CA ALA A 265 39.99 -6.00 11.24
C ALA A 265 40.01 -5.28 9.88
N GLY A 266 39.63 -4.00 9.82
CA GLY A 266 39.60 -3.21 8.58
C GLY A 266 38.37 -3.47 7.71
N HIS A 267 37.39 -4.24 8.18
CA HIS A 267 36.15 -4.52 7.45
C HIS A 267 35.05 -3.53 7.81
N MET A 268 34.23 -3.18 6.82
CA MET A 268 33.08 -2.33 7.05
C MET A 268 31.92 -3.11 7.66
N ARG A 269 31.30 -2.54 8.69
CA ARG A 269 30.16 -3.08 9.46
C ARG A 269 29.15 -1.98 9.76
N PHE A 270 27.92 -2.32 10.12
CA PHE A 270 26.95 -1.36 10.62
C PHE A 270 27.31 -0.86 12.02
N LYS A 271 26.83 0.36 12.34
CA LYS A 271 26.85 0.94 13.68
C LYS A 271 25.63 0.50 14.46
N ASP A 272 25.81 0.15 15.72
CA ASP A 272 24.70 -0.03 16.65
C ASP A 272 24.11 1.34 17.05
N ASP A 273 22.79 1.40 17.12
CA ASP A 273 22.01 2.52 17.63
C ASP A 273 20.76 1.98 18.37
N PRO A 274 20.93 1.38 19.56
CA PRO A 274 19.85 0.69 20.24
C PRO A 274 18.73 1.66 20.68
N PRO A 275 17.45 1.23 20.64
CA PRO A 275 16.99 -0.09 20.17
C PRO A 275 16.66 -0.09 18.65
N SER A 276 16.91 1.00 17.93
CA SER A 276 16.48 1.15 16.53
C SER A 276 17.30 0.29 15.58
N SER A 277 18.62 0.23 15.78
CA SER A 277 19.54 -0.61 15.01
C SER A 277 20.41 -1.42 15.96
N VAL A 278 20.29 -2.74 15.91
CA VAL A 278 21.04 -3.64 16.80
C VAL A 278 21.51 -4.86 16.03
N HIS A 279 22.76 -5.27 16.25
CA HIS A 279 23.24 -6.53 15.68
C HIS A 279 22.42 -7.70 16.21
N ILE A 280 22.22 -8.67 15.33
CA ILE A 280 21.40 -9.85 15.57
C ILE A 280 22.25 -11.00 16.11
N ASP A 281 21.61 -11.96 16.76
CA ASP A 281 22.27 -13.19 17.20
C ASP A 281 22.68 -14.07 16.01
N GLN A 282 23.58 -15.02 16.27
CA GLN A 282 24.15 -15.89 15.24
C GLN A 282 23.11 -16.76 14.53
N THR A 283 22.05 -17.18 15.23
CA THR A 283 20.98 -17.99 14.65
C THR A 283 20.18 -17.17 13.65
N THR A 284 19.76 -15.96 14.04
CA THR A 284 19.06 -15.03 13.15
C THR A 284 19.95 -14.61 11.97
N TYR A 285 21.25 -14.37 12.20
CA TYR A 285 22.21 -14.06 11.14
C TYR A 285 22.24 -15.15 10.06
N GLN A 286 22.37 -16.42 10.47
CA GLN A 286 22.41 -17.54 9.54
C GLN A 286 21.07 -17.68 8.77
N ALA A 287 19.95 -17.49 9.45
CA ALA A 287 18.63 -17.58 8.83
C ALA A 287 18.44 -16.51 7.72
N ILE A 288 18.87 -15.27 7.96
CA ILE A 288 18.84 -14.20 6.95
C ILE A 288 19.85 -14.46 5.82
N TYR A 289 21.02 -15.02 6.12
CA TYR A 289 22.00 -15.43 5.11
C TYR A 289 21.42 -16.50 4.17
N ASP A 290 20.76 -17.51 4.71
CA ASP A 290 20.09 -18.56 3.94
C ASP A 290 18.90 -17.98 3.15
N GLY A 291 18.17 -17.04 3.76
CA GLY A 291 17.12 -16.25 3.13
C GLY A 291 17.62 -15.45 1.91
N PHE A 292 18.80 -14.82 2.00
CA PHE A 292 19.44 -14.15 0.88
C PHE A 292 19.72 -15.12 -0.28
N THR A 293 20.08 -16.36 0.00
CA THR A 293 20.24 -17.40 -1.03
C THR A 293 18.93 -17.75 -1.72
N GLN A 294 17.79 -17.72 -1.01
CA GLN A 294 16.47 -17.90 -1.62
C GLN A 294 16.01 -16.66 -2.39
N TYR A 295 16.27 -15.45 -1.89
CA TYR A 295 16.02 -14.18 -2.60
C TYR A 295 16.70 -14.16 -3.98
N ARG A 296 17.91 -14.71 -4.09
CA ARG A 296 18.60 -14.86 -5.37
C ARG A 296 17.85 -15.73 -6.40
N LYS A 297 16.82 -16.48 -6.01
CA LYS A 297 15.97 -17.24 -6.94
C LYS A 297 14.75 -16.46 -7.43
N THR A 298 14.43 -15.34 -6.79
CA THR A 298 13.21 -14.55 -7.04
C THR A 298 13.49 -13.15 -7.56
N THR A 299 14.74 -12.70 -7.53
CA THR A 299 15.19 -11.43 -8.13
C THR A 299 15.57 -11.58 -9.61
N ARG A 300 15.81 -10.45 -10.29
CA ARG A 300 16.08 -10.39 -11.73
C ARG A 300 17.46 -10.97 -12.11
N PRO A 301 17.62 -11.56 -13.32
CA PRO A 301 18.88 -12.14 -13.76
C PRO A 301 20.09 -11.17 -13.84
N ASP A 302 19.86 -9.94 -14.29
CA ASP A 302 20.90 -8.90 -14.34
C ASP A 302 21.39 -8.53 -12.94
N ILE A 303 20.47 -8.43 -11.98
CA ILE A 303 20.79 -8.23 -10.56
C ILE A 303 21.51 -9.44 -9.97
N LEU A 304 21.25 -10.66 -10.42
CA LEU A 304 21.99 -11.84 -9.96
C LEU A 304 23.47 -11.79 -10.35
N VAL A 305 23.76 -11.36 -11.57
CA VAL A 305 25.14 -11.18 -12.03
C VAL A 305 25.81 -10.05 -11.26
N LEU A 306 25.10 -8.95 -11.00
CA LEU A 306 25.60 -7.88 -10.13
C LEU A 306 25.94 -8.40 -8.73
N LEU A 307 24.99 -9.05 -8.05
CA LEU A 307 25.15 -9.57 -6.69
C LEU A 307 26.24 -10.65 -6.58
N SER A 308 26.56 -11.38 -7.66
CA SER A 308 27.68 -12.34 -7.67
C SER A 308 29.05 -11.70 -7.47
N GLN A 309 29.16 -10.38 -7.65
CA GLN A 309 30.37 -9.61 -7.43
C GLN A 309 30.52 -9.11 -5.98
N TYR A 310 29.55 -9.41 -5.11
CA TYR A 310 29.51 -8.99 -3.72
C TYR A 310 29.47 -10.20 -2.77
N ARG A 311 29.96 -9.98 -1.55
CA ARG A 311 29.76 -10.88 -0.41
C ARG A 311 29.02 -10.15 0.71
N ILE A 312 28.21 -10.88 1.50
CA ILE A 312 27.66 -10.36 2.75
C ILE A 312 28.81 -10.15 3.73
N THR A 313 28.94 -8.93 4.25
CA THR A 313 29.92 -8.59 5.28
C THR A 313 29.31 -8.34 6.64
N ASP A 314 28.04 -7.93 6.69
CA ASP A 314 27.35 -7.68 7.95
C ASP A 314 25.82 -7.69 7.80
N ILE A 315 25.11 -7.99 8.88
CA ILE A 315 23.65 -7.97 8.95
C ILE A 315 23.22 -7.38 10.30
N ILE A 316 22.33 -6.39 10.27
CA ILE A 316 21.81 -5.72 11.46
C ILE A 316 20.27 -5.69 11.43
N HIS A 317 19.61 -5.79 12.59
CA HIS A 317 18.20 -5.46 12.71
C HIS A 317 18.04 -3.93 12.65
N HIS A 318 17.03 -3.43 11.94
CA HIS A 318 16.81 -2.00 11.76
C HIS A 318 15.32 -1.65 11.70
N SER A 319 14.84 -0.90 12.69
CA SER A 319 13.45 -0.48 12.82
C SER A 319 13.18 0.86 12.13
N VAL A 320 12.23 0.89 11.20
CA VAL A 320 11.84 2.11 10.46
C VAL A 320 10.33 2.23 10.28
N GLY A 321 9.86 3.42 9.89
CA GLY A 321 8.44 3.67 9.66
C GLY A 321 7.65 3.96 10.94
N ILE A 322 6.33 4.11 10.78
CA ILE A 322 5.35 4.20 11.87
C ILE A 322 4.42 2.98 11.78
N GLY A 323 3.79 2.76 10.62
CA GLY A 323 2.90 1.63 10.38
C GLY A 323 3.59 0.27 10.56
N SER A 324 4.75 0.06 9.96
CA SER A 324 5.54 -1.18 10.07
C SER A 324 6.53 -1.17 11.24
N PHE A 325 6.48 -0.16 12.11
CA PHE A 325 7.38 -0.11 13.26
C PHE A 325 7.03 -1.23 14.24
N GLY A 326 8.00 -2.10 14.51
CA GLY A 326 7.79 -3.32 15.29
C GLY A 326 7.72 -4.61 14.46
N THR A 327 7.74 -4.56 13.13
CA THR A 327 7.96 -5.76 12.31
C THR A 327 9.45 -6.07 12.18
N ASN A 328 9.80 -7.32 11.84
CA ASN A 328 11.19 -7.68 11.58
C ASN A 328 11.68 -6.97 10.31
N CYS A 329 12.75 -6.19 10.46
CA CYS A 329 13.41 -5.52 9.35
C CYS A 329 14.92 -5.61 9.55
N TYR A 330 15.63 -6.04 8.51
CA TYR A 330 17.08 -6.24 8.54
C TYR A 330 17.74 -5.45 7.42
N LEU A 331 18.97 -5.00 7.65
CA LEU A 331 19.85 -4.49 6.59
C LEU A 331 20.98 -5.48 6.37
N ILE A 332 21.24 -5.80 5.11
CA ILE A 332 22.37 -6.63 4.67
C ILE A 332 23.39 -5.70 4.02
N LEU A 333 24.60 -5.66 4.58
CA LEU A 333 25.74 -4.98 3.97
C LEU A 333 26.45 -5.95 3.04
N LEU A 334 26.53 -5.57 1.78
CA LEU A 334 27.24 -6.26 0.72
C LEU A 334 28.51 -5.47 0.38
N SER A 335 29.65 -6.15 0.36
CA SER A 335 30.93 -5.56 -0.07
C SER A 335 31.47 -6.32 -1.28
N GLY A 336 31.80 -5.56 -2.33
CA GLY A 336 32.25 -6.09 -3.62
C GLY A 336 33.70 -5.78 -3.91
N LEU A 337 34.12 -6.11 -5.12
CA LEU A 337 35.45 -5.78 -5.63
C LEU A 337 35.64 -4.25 -5.69
N GLY A 338 36.89 -3.80 -5.53
CA GLY A 338 37.24 -2.38 -5.66
C GLY A 338 36.69 -1.45 -4.57
N GLY A 339 36.28 -1.99 -3.41
CA GLY A 339 35.73 -1.19 -2.31
C GLY A 339 34.29 -0.71 -2.55
N SER A 340 33.59 -1.32 -3.51
CA SER A 340 32.16 -1.06 -3.74
C SER A 340 31.31 -1.67 -2.63
N HIS A 341 30.23 -0.99 -2.25
CA HIS A 341 29.32 -1.45 -1.22
C HIS A 341 27.87 -1.30 -1.68
N LEU A 342 26.97 -2.14 -1.16
CA LEU A 342 25.54 -2.10 -1.42
C LEU A 342 24.81 -2.45 -0.13
N VAL A 343 23.71 -1.75 0.16
CA VAL A 343 22.84 -2.09 1.30
C VAL A 343 21.48 -2.53 0.78
N LEU A 344 21.11 -3.77 1.11
CA LEU A 344 19.77 -4.29 0.90
C LEU A 344 18.98 -4.22 2.20
N GLN A 345 17.68 -3.95 2.08
CA GLN A 345 16.73 -4.02 3.17
C GLN A 345 15.84 -5.24 2.98
N VAL A 346 15.73 -6.06 4.02
CA VAL A 346 14.82 -7.20 4.13
C VAL A 346 13.71 -6.81 5.10
N LYS A 347 12.46 -6.78 4.64
CA LYS A 347 11.28 -6.49 5.47
C LYS A 347 10.40 -7.71 5.59
N GLU A 348 9.95 -8.01 6.79
CA GLU A 348 8.86 -8.96 7.03
C GLU A 348 7.58 -8.43 6.38
N ALA A 349 6.94 -9.30 5.61
CA ALA A 349 5.68 -9.06 4.94
C ALA A 349 4.55 -9.62 5.80
N LEU A 350 3.90 -8.76 6.56
CA LEU A 350 2.65 -9.11 7.22
C LEU A 350 1.51 -9.14 6.19
N PRO A 351 0.44 -9.90 6.47
CA PRO A 351 -0.81 -9.73 5.73
C PRO A 351 -1.35 -8.30 5.92
N PRO A 352 -2.23 -7.81 5.01
CA PRO A 352 -2.88 -6.52 5.20
C PRO A 352 -3.50 -6.45 6.59
N ARG A 353 -3.29 -5.35 7.33
CA ARG A 353 -3.67 -5.27 8.77
C ARG A 353 -5.14 -5.52 9.02
N ARG A 354 -6.00 -5.33 8.01
CA ARG A 354 -7.42 -5.69 8.11
C ARG A 354 -7.67 -7.17 8.40
N GLU A 355 -6.73 -8.05 8.08
CA GLU A 355 -6.80 -9.49 8.31
C GLU A 355 -6.31 -9.88 9.71
N LEU A 356 -5.76 -8.90 10.46
CA LEU A 356 -5.29 -9.05 11.85
C LEU A 356 -6.32 -8.53 12.88
N LEU A 357 -7.52 -8.17 12.43
CA LEU A 357 -8.54 -7.57 13.28
C LEU A 357 -9.19 -8.58 14.24
N PRO A 358 -9.76 -8.10 15.37
CA PRO A 358 -10.51 -8.95 16.29
C PRO A 358 -11.60 -9.75 15.56
N ASN A 359 -11.83 -10.99 16.00
CA ASN A 359 -12.87 -11.89 15.49
C ASN A 359 -12.76 -12.27 14.01
N MET A 360 -11.66 -11.92 13.32
CA MET A 360 -11.26 -12.60 12.08
C MET A 360 -10.64 -13.95 12.44
N GLU A 361 -10.84 -14.97 11.60
CA GLU A 361 -10.09 -16.23 11.75
C GLU A 361 -8.60 -15.91 11.79
N ARG A 362 -7.90 -16.38 12.84
CA ARG A 362 -6.45 -16.17 12.93
C ARG A 362 -5.80 -16.76 11.69
N MET A 363 -5.12 -15.90 10.95
CA MET A 363 -4.32 -16.35 9.83
C MET A 363 -3.29 -17.36 10.33
N THR A 364 -3.25 -18.52 9.70
CA THR A 364 -2.20 -19.52 9.93
C THR A 364 -0.88 -18.99 9.39
N LEU A 365 0.24 -19.38 10.01
CA LEU A 365 1.58 -19.06 9.49
C LEU A 365 1.76 -19.51 8.02
N GLN A 366 1.02 -20.52 7.58
CA GLN A 366 0.99 -20.99 6.19
C GLN A 366 0.34 -19.98 5.20
N GLN A 367 -0.57 -19.12 5.68
CA GLN A 367 -1.23 -18.08 4.88
C GLN A 367 -0.39 -16.78 4.79
N GLU A 368 0.58 -16.58 5.68
CA GLU A 368 1.59 -15.51 5.54
C GLU A 368 2.57 -15.80 4.40
N VAL A 369 2.73 -17.06 4.04
CA VAL A 369 3.53 -17.46 2.87
C VAL A 369 2.95 -16.79 1.63
N SER A 370 3.81 -16.12 0.86
CA SER A 370 3.50 -15.29 -0.33
C SER A 370 3.07 -13.84 -0.07
N GLN A 371 3.01 -13.36 1.17
CA GLN A 371 2.77 -11.92 1.42
C GLN A 371 3.88 -11.04 0.83
N GLY A 372 5.14 -11.46 0.91
CA GLY A 372 6.25 -10.76 0.25
C GLY A 372 6.06 -10.73 -1.27
N GLN A 373 5.63 -11.83 -1.87
CA GLN A 373 5.30 -11.89 -3.30
C GLN A 373 4.13 -10.96 -3.67
N ARG A 374 3.08 -10.89 -2.83
CA ARG A 374 1.96 -9.96 -3.01
C ARG A 374 2.45 -8.53 -3.04
N ILE A 375 3.25 -8.11 -2.05
CA ILE A 375 3.75 -6.74 -1.95
C ILE A 375 4.60 -6.39 -3.19
N ILE A 376 5.51 -7.28 -3.62
CA ILE A 376 6.32 -7.04 -4.82
C ILE A 376 5.45 -6.94 -6.07
N ALA A 377 4.51 -7.87 -6.27
CA ALA A 377 3.62 -7.84 -7.43
C ALA A 377 2.76 -6.58 -7.43
N ALA A 378 2.25 -6.17 -6.28
CA ALA A 378 1.45 -4.95 -6.15
C ALA A 378 2.28 -3.70 -6.41
N GLN A 379 3.50 -3.61 -5.85
CA GLN A 379 4.43 -2.52 -6.13
C GLN A 379 4.73 -2.42 -7.63
N MET A 380 5.02 -3.53 -8.31
CA MET A 380 5.29 -3.54 -9.76
C MET A 380 4.09 -3.13 -10.62
N ILE A 381 2.86 -3.30 -10.11
CA ILE A 381 1.64 -2.90 -10.84
C ILE A 381 1.28 -1.45 -10.53
N LEU A 382 1.34 -1.02 -9.27
CA LEU A 382 0.89 0.30 -8.84
C LEU A 382 1.95 1.39 -9.09
N GLN A 383 3.23 1.04 -9.10
CA GLN A 383 4.34 1.97 -9.25
C GLN A 383 4.89 1.97 -10.68
N LYS A 384 5.18 3.14 -11.26
CA LYS A 384 5.61 3.23 -12.68
C LYS A 384 6.99 2.69 -13.00
N ALA A 385 7.91 2.88 -12.07
CA ALA A 385 9.17 2.16 -12.07
C ALA A 385 9.40 1.66 -10.66
N SER A 386 9.85 0.42 -10.56
CA SER A 386 10.15 -0.20 -9.27
C SER A 386 11.65 -0.42 -9.13
N ASP A 387 12.07 -0.54 -7.88
CA ASP A 387 13.44 -0.88 -7.50
C ASP A 387 13.88 -2.18 -8.22
N PRO A 388 15.01 -2.19 -8.95
CA PRO A 388 15.44 -3.38 -9.66
C PRO A 388 15.83 -4.53 -8.71
N PHE A 389 16.13 -4.25 -7.45
CA PHE A 389 16.48 -5.25 -6.43
C PHE A 389 15.27 -5.92 -5.78
N LEU A 390 14.04 -5.62 -6.20
CA LEU A 390 12.86 -6.28 -5.66
C LEU A 390 12.92 -7.80 -5.82
N GLY A 391 12.63 -8.50 -4.72
CA GLY A 391 12.48 -9.94 -4.67
C GLY A 391 11.94 -10.36 -3.31
N TRP A 392 11.76 -11.65 -3.09
CA TRP A 392 11.12 -12.16 -1.88
C TRP A 392 11.63 -13.55 -1.51
N PHE A 393 11.47 -13.92 -0.24
CA PHE A 393 11.74 -15.27 0.24
C PHE A 393 10.87 -15.58 1.46
N ASN A 394 10.84 -16.83 1.88
CA ASN A 394 10.18 -17.24 3.12
C ASN A 394 11.21 -17.90 4.06
N MET A 395 11.01 -17.72 5.36
CA MET A 395 11.88 -18.23 6.42
C MET A 395 11.04 -18.52 7.66
N ASP A 396 11.13 -19.73 8.23
CA ASP A 396 10.41 -20.17 9.42
C ASP A 396 8.91 -19.82 9.43
N ASN A 397 8.26 -20.02 8.27
CA ASN A 397 6.86 -19.70 7.97
C ASN A 397 6.49 -18.21 7.95
N LYS A 398 7.47 -17.31 7.93
CA LYS A 398 7.29 -15.88 7.65
C LYS A 398 7.63 -15.58 6.21
N SER A 399 7.01 -14.55 5.64
CA SER A 399 7.35 -14.04 4.32
C SER A 399 8.13 -12.75 4.43
N TYR A 400 9.12 -12.58 3.55
CA TYR A 400 9.98 -11.41 3.49
C TYR A 400 10.08 -10.90 2.06
N TYR A 401 10.23 -9.59 1.93
CA TYR A 401 10.60 -8.96 0.67
C TYR A 401 11.89 -8.16 0.82
N VAL A 402 12.61 -8.03 -0.28
CA VAL A 402 13.93 -7.41 -0.37
C VAL A 402 13.86 -6.22 -1.31
N ARG A 403 14.54 -5.13 -0.96
CA ARG A 403 14.71 -3.94 -1.79
C ARG A 403 16.04 -3.25 -1.49
N GLN A 404 16.49 -2.34 -2.32
CA GLN A 404 17.63 -1.48 -2.03
C GLN A 404 17.28 -0.49 -0.90
N PHE A 405 18.18 -0.36 0.07
CA PHE A 405 17.98 0.59 1.17
C PHE A 405 18.35 2.01 0.75
N ARG A 406 17.36 2.89 0.74
CA ARG A 406 17.51 4.35 0.57
C ARG A 406 18.32 4.79 -0.67
N ASP A 407 17.95 4.31 -1.86
CA ASP A 407 18.44 4.88 -3.12
C ASP A 407 17.58 6.07 -3.58
N MET A 408 18.13 7.28 -3.44
CA MET A 408 17.48 8.58 -3.72
C MET A 408 16.15 8.79 -3.00
N LYS A 409 15.92 8.05 -1.90
CA LYS A 409 14.67 8.07 -1.14
C LYS A 409 14.45 9.40 -0.42
N GLY A 410 13.50 10.18 -0.90
CA GLY A 410 13.06 11.45 -0.34
C GLY A 410 11.60 11.41 0.08
N SER A 411 11.27 12.00 1.23
CA SER A 411 9.90 12.36 1.57
C SER A 411 9.79 13.89 1.55
N VAL A 412 8.60 14.38 1.23
CA VAL A 412 8.25 15.78 1.40
C VAL A 412 7.98 16.03 2.88
N ASP A 413 8.55 17.12 3.41
CA ASP A 413 8.20 17.60 4.74
C ASP A 413 6.96 18.48 4.60
N LEU A 414 5.80 17.93 4.93
CA LEU A 414 4.52 18.60 4.73
C LEU A 414 4.30 19.73 5.73
N ASP A 415 5.07 19.73 6.83
CA ASP A 415 4.94 20.74 7.87
C ASP A 415 5.64 22.07 7.52
N GLU A 416 6.41 22.11 6.44
CA GLU A 416 7.09 23.32 5.96
C GLU A 416 6.37 23.97 4.76
N LEU A 417 5.23 23.42 4.31
CA LEU A 417 4.56 23.88 3.09
C LEU A 417 3.66 25.08 3.37
N SER A 418 3.75 26.11 2.52
CA SER A 418 2.68 27.11 2.41
C SER A 418 1.41 26.49 1.81
N PHE A 419 0.24 27.11 2.00
CA PHE A 419 -1.01 26.59 1.45
C PHE A 419 -0.98 26.36 -0.09
N PRO A 420 -0.43 27.27 -0.92
CA PRO A 420 -0.28 27.01 -2.35
C PRO A 420 0.60 25.79 -2.66
N GLU A 421 1.70 25.61 -1.94
CA GLU A 421 2.60 24.46 -2.10
C GLU A 421 1.95 23.15 -1.66
N PHE A 422 1.20 23.18 -0.55
CA PHE A 422 0.40 22.06 -0.07
C PHE A 422 -0.65 21.64 -1.10
N LYS A 423 -1.36 22.62 -1.68
CA LYS A 423 -2.31 22.40 -2.77
C LYS A 423 -1.68 21.71 -3.98
N TYR A 424 -0.53 22.19 -4.46
CA TYR A 424 0.13 21.51 -5.59
C TYR A 424 0.53 20.07 -5.25
N TYR A 425 1.04 19.87 -4.04
CA TYR A 425 1.42 18.54 -3.58
C TYR A 425 0.23 17.58 -3.56
N THR A 426 -0.91 17.98 -2.99
CA THR A 426 -2.09 17.11 -2.86
C THR A 426 -2.68 16.78 -4.23
N GLN A 427 -2.73 17.75 -5.14
CA GLN A 427 -3.17 17.57 -6.52
C GLN A 427 -2.29 16.55 -7.28
N ILE A 428 -0.97 16.62 -7.11
CA ILE A 428 -0.03 15.64 -7.69
C ILE A 428 -0.31 14.24 -7.13
N THR A 429 -0.52 14.10 -5.81
CA THR A 429 -0.80 12.79 -5.22
C THR A 429 -2.13 12.19 -5.69
N ALA A 430 -3.17 13.00 -5.88
CA ALA A 430 -4.45 12.55 -6.44
C ALA A 430 -4.32 12.09 -7.90
N TYR A 431 -3.53 12.82 -8.70
CA TYR A 431 -3.17 12.43 -10.06
C TYR A 431 -2.41 11.10 -10.11
N LEU A 432 -1.40 10.92 -9.25
CA LEU A 432 -0.60 9.70 -9.18
C LEU A 432 -1.41 8.49 -8.71
N LEU A 433 -2.32 8.67 -7.75
CA LEU A 433 -3.22 7.60 -7.31
C LEU A 433 -4.12 7.12 -8.46
N ALA A 434 -4.62 8.04 -9.30
CA ALA A 434 -5.37 7.69 -10.50
C ALA A 434 -4.49 6.92 -11.52
N MET A 435 -3.24 7.31 -11.70
CA MET A 435 -2.29 6.58 -12.56
C MET A 435 -2.03 5.15 -12.08
N ALA A 436 -1.87 4.96 -10.78
CA ALA A 436 -1.68 3.65 -10.15
C ALA A 436 -2.93 2.77 -10.37
N HIS A 437 -4.11 3.29 -10.05
CA HIS A 437 -5.37 2.56 -10.22
C HIS A 437 -5.66 2.20 -11.68
N ALA A 438 -5.26 3.04 -12.64
CA ALA A 438 -5.45 2.79 -14.07
C ALA A 438 -4.67 1.58 -14.63
N GLN A 439 -3.74 1.01 -13.85
CA GLN A 439 -3.06 -0.25 -14.22
C GLN A 439 -3.96 -1.47 -14.03
N THR A 440 -5.03 -1.35 -13.25
CA THR A 440 -6.06 -2.38 -13.16
C THR A 440 -7.09 -2.18 -14.28
N PRO A 441 -7.35 -3.17 -15.15
CA PRO A 441 -8.31 -3.01 -16.26
C PRO A 441 -9.72 -2.60 -15.81
N GLN A 442 -10.14 -3.06 -14.63
CA GLN A 442 -11.44 -2.73 -14.01
C GLN A 442 -11.58 -1.24 -13.65
N ALA A 443 -10.50 -0.44 -13.70
CA ALA A 443 -10.61 1.00 -13.53
C ALA A 443 -11.44 1.66 -14.65
N ALA A 444 -11.61 1.01 -15.82
CA ALA A 444 -12.59 1.45 -16.81
C ALA A 444 -14.04 1.43 -16.27
N VAL A 445 -14.38 0.46 -15.41
CA VAL A 445 -15.67 0.40 -14.70
C VAL A 445 -15.82 1.62 -13.80
N VAL A 446 -14.76 1.98 -13.06
CA VAL A 446 -14.71 3.20 -12.25
C VAL A 446 -14.99 4.44 -13.11
N THR A 447 -14.40 4.55 -14.31
CA THR A 447 -14.67 5.70 -15.20
C THR A 447 -16.13 5.82 -15.63
N GLY A 448 -16.85 4.69 -15.74
CA GLY A 448 -18.28 4.67 -16.04
C GLY A 448 -19.17 4.86 -14.82
N TYR A 449 -18.67 4.52 -13.62
CA TYR A 449 -19.36 4.71 -12.35
C TYR A 449 -19.32 6.18 -11.91
N LEU A 450 -18.16 6.84 -12.02
CA LEU A 450 -17.95 8.20 -11.52
C LEU A 450 -18.62 9.29 -12.37
N ASP A 451 -19.13 10.31 -11.70
CA ASP A 451 -19.47 11.62 -12.26
C ASP A 451 -19.11 12.75 -11.27
N LYS A 452 -19.51 14.00 -11.58
CA LYS A 452 -19.16 15.18 -10.77
C LYS A 452 -19.66 15.14 -9.32
N HIS A 453 -20.72 14.39 -9.00
CA HIS A 453 -21.24 14.31 -7.64
C HIS A 453 -20.29 13.54 -6.71
N PHE A 454 -19.39 12.74 -7.29
CA PHE A 454 -18.39 12.00 -6.54
C PHE A 454 -17.52 12.94 -5.71
N ASP A 455 -17.09 14.06 -6.32
CA ASP A 455 -16.14 15.00 -5.74
C ASP A 455 -16.64 15.51 -4.37
N SER A 456 -17.92 15.90 -4.29
CA SER A 456 -18.56 16.33 -3.05
C SER A 456 -18.89 15.17 -2.10
N ALA A 457 -19.31 14.02 -2.63
CA ALA A 457 -19.64 12.84 -1.81
C ALA A 457 -18.41 12.34 -1.03
N VAL A 458 -17.27 12.13 -1.69
CA VAL A 458 -16.06 11.67 -0.99
C VAL A 458 -15.42 12.74 -0.11
N GLN A 459 -15.56 14.02 -0.45
CA GLN A 459 -15.14 15.11 0.43
C GLN A 459 -15.94 15.09 1.73
N THR A 460 -17.27 14.99 1.66
CA THR A 460 -18.16 14.91 2.83
C THR A 460 -17.77 13.75 3.75
N TRP A 461 -17.54 12.57 3.17
CA TRP A 461 -17.10 11.40 3.93
C TRP A 461 -15.73 11.61 4.58
N SER A 462 -14.77 12.17 3.85
CA SER A 462 -13.39 12.37 4.33
C SER A 462 -13.32 13.41 5.45
N LYS A 463 -14.11 14.49 5.33
CA LYS A 463 -14.24 15.51 6.39
C LYS A 463 -14.91 14.95 7.64
N TRP A 464 -15.91 14.08 7.47
CA TRP A 464 -16.48 13.38 8.61
C TRP A 464 -15.46 12.45 9.28
N TYR A 465 -14.71 11.68 8.48
CA TYR A 465 -13.75 10.71 8.99
C TYR A 465 -12.54 11.36 9.68
N LEU A 466 -12.17 12.59 9.32
CA LEU A 466 -11.25 13.42 10.11
C LEU A 466 -11.64 13.44 11.61
N ASN A 467 -12.93 13.65 11.90
CA ASN A 467 -13.42 13.70 13.28
C ASN A 467 -13.40 12.32 13.96
N GLN A 468 -13.63 11.25 13.19
CA GLN A 468 -13.44 9.89 13.69
C GLN A 468 -11.98 9.64 14.10
N VAL A 469 -11.02 10.06 13.26
CA VAL A 469 -9.58 9.95 13.58
C VAL A 469 -9.24 10.77 14.84
N LYS A 470 -9.80 11.97 15.00
CA LYS A 470 -9.63 12.79 16.23
C LYS A 470 -10.13 12.06 17.48
N ALA A 471 -11.27 11.39 17.39
CA ALA A 471 -11.84 10.60 18.48
C ALA A 471 -10.99 9.36 18.81
N ASP A 472 -10.56 8.61 17.79
CA ASP A 472 -9.72 7.42 17.92
C ASP A 472 -8.34 7.77 18.51
N TYR A 473 -7.71 8.84 18.02
CA TYR A 473 -6.44 9.35 18.54
C TYR A 473 -6.57 9.73 20.02
N SER A 474 -7.68 10.38 20.41
CA SER A 474 -7.93 10.73 21.80
C SER A 474 -8.10 9.49 22.69
N ALA A 475 -8.75 8.43 22.19
CA ALA A 475 -8.87 7.16 22.88
C ALA A 475 -7.50 6.47 23.04
N PHE A 476 -6.70 6.44 21.99
CA PHE A 476 -5.33 5.93 22.00
C PHE A 476 -4.45 6.66 23.02
N MET A 477 -4.44 8.00 23.01
CA MET A 477 -3.64 8.79 23.95
C MET A 477 -4.06 8.56 25.41
N ARG A 478 -5.37 8.37 25.68
CA ARG A 478 -5.85 7.96 27.01
C ARG A 478 -5.33 6.57 27.40
N ALA A 479 -5.39 5.60 26.49
CA ALA A 479 -4.92 4.24 26.73
C ALA A 479 -3.41 4.17 27.00
N VAL A 480 -2.60 4.94 26.25
CA VAL A 480 -1.16 5.09 26.49
C VAL A 480 -0.90 5.69 27.88
N LYS A 481 -1.61 6.77 28.25
CA LYS A 481 -1.47 7.42 29.56
C LYS A 481 -1.86 6.49 30.72
N GLN A 482 -2.86 5.65 30.52
CA GLN A 482 -3.35 4.68 31.51
C GLN A 482 -2.56 3.36 31.52
N ARG A 483 -1.57 3.19 30.63
CA ARG A 483 -0.80 1.95 30.45
C ARG A 483 -1.68 0.72 30.18
N VAL A 484 -2.75 0.93 29.41
CA VAL A 484 -3.63 -0.13 28.90
C VAL A 484 -3.02 -0.78 27.65
N LEU A 485 -2.22 -0.02 26.90
CA LEU A 485 -1.35 -0.53 25.84
C LEU A 485 0.02 -0.87 26.42
N ALA A 486 0.65 -1.92 25.86
CA ALA A 486 1.86 -2.57 26.38
C ALA A 486 3.12 -1.70 26.39
#